data_AF-A0A9D7M314-F1
#
_entry.id   AF-A0A9D7M314-F1
#
_cell.length_a   1.000
_cell.length_b   1.000
_cell.length_c   1.000
_cell.angle_alpha   90.00
_cell.angle_beta   90.00
_cell.angle_gamma   90.00
#
_symmetry.space_group_name_H-M   'P 1'
#
loop_
_entity.id
_entity.type
_entity.pdbx_description
1 polymer ?
#
loop_
_entity_poly.entity_id
_entity_poly.type
_entity_poly.pdbx_seq_one_letter_code
_entity_poly.pdbx_strand_id
1 'polypeptide(L)'
;MKKVFCIVVFLMASLSGCEPPVTFTESQPVDTKNLIKFPKQLQGQYFNLDDNSILIIDEALIQKKYDFEEKVHINQLDNSSKILGDTIIDLETHEKIIYIRDGDSLITHINYTDTLFKIDNKNVIRKWKGYYFLSTCYDETSWEVKKVQLSKGQLFLSNISSELEMENLKEMTEMPDDTIPPFKIAATKKSFKKICQEQWIC
;
A
#
# COMPACT_ATOMS: atom_id res chain seq x y z
N MET A 1 3.71 -36.77 -52.90
CA MET A 1 3.15 -36.78 -51.53
C MET A 1 4.25 -36.44 -50.53
N LYS A 2 4.15 -35.28 -49.87
CA LYS A 2 4.53 -35.00 -48.47
C LYS A 2 4.40 -33.50 -48.26
N LYS A 3 3.37 -33.12 -47.49
CA LYS A 3 3.02 -31.76 -47.11
C LYS A 3 4.08 -31.27 -46.11
N VAL A 4 4.84 -30.24 -46.45
CA VAL A 4 5.61 -29.49 -45.46
C VAL A 4 4.73 -28.33 -45.03
N PHE A 5 3.99 -28.56 -43.97
CA PHE A 5 3.19 -27.55 -43.29
C PHE A 5 4.16 -26.73 -42.43
N CYS A 6 4.59 -25.57 -42.92
CA CYS A 6 5.32 -24.59 -42.13
C CYS A 6 4.38 -24.04 -41.06
N ILE A 7 4.36 -24.69 -39.90
CA ILE A 7 3.73 -24.15 -38.70
C ILE A 7 4.64 -23.01 -38.24
N VAL A 8 4.20 -21.80 -38.57
CA VAL A 8 4.56 -20.57 -37.87
C VAL A 8 4.06 -20.73 -36.43
N VAL A 9 4.88 -21.31 -35.56
CA VAL A 9 4.69 -21.18 -34.11
C VAL A 9 5.21 -19.81 -33.75
N PHE A 10 4.32 -18.83 -33.87
CA PHE A 10 4.49 -17.50 -33.32
C PHE A 10 4.54 -17.68 -31.79
N LEU A 11 5.76 -17.76 -31.27
CA LEU A 11 6.04 -17.73 -29.83
C LEU A 11 5.74 -16.30 -29.36
N MET A 12 4.44 -16.02 -29.19
CA MET A 12 3.95 -14.86 -28.47
C MET A 12 4.31 -15.11 -27.01
N ALA A 13 5.53 -14.72 -26.65
CA ALA A 13 5.93 -14.57 -25.26
C ALA A 13 4.99 -13.52 -24.65
N SER A 14 3.96 -14.01 -23.96
CA SER A 14 3.11 -13.22 -23.09
C SER A 14 3.98 -12.69 -21.96
N LEU A 15 4.56 -11.52 -22.18
CA LEU A 15 5.08 -10.65 -21.14
C LEU A 15 3.87 -10.25 -20.28
N SER A 16 3.60 -11.05 -19.25
CA SER A 16 2.76 -10.62 -18.14
C SER A 16 3.59 -9.65 -17.32
N GLY A 17 3.62 -8.39 -17.75
CA GLY A 17 3.99 -7.29 -16.86
C GLY A 17 2.96 -7.23 -15.74
N CYS A 18 3.40 -6.81 -14.53
CA CYS A 18 2.46 -6.32 -13.52
C CYS A 18 1.54 -5.32 -14.21
N GLU A 19 0.24 -5.58 -14.17
CA GLU A 19 -0.75 -4.68 -14.74
C GLU A 19 -0.54 -3.30 -14.13
N PRO A 20 -0.41 -2.24 -14.95
CA PRO A 20 -0.15 -0.91 -14.43
C PRO A 20 -1.28 -0.53 -13.45
N PRO A 21 -0.97 0.21 -12.38
CA PRO A 21 -2.00 0.68 -11.47
C PRO A 21 -3.09 1.40 -12.28
N VAL A 22 -4.35 1.17 -11.95
CA VAL A 22 -5.44 1.89 -12.60
C VAL A 22 -5.28 3.37 -12.27
N THR A 23 -5.12 4.17 -13.33
CA THR A 23 -4.92 5.61 -13.23
C THR A 23 -6.18 6.37 -13.58
N PHE A 24 -6.36 7.52 -12.94
CA PHE A 24 -7.41 8.48 -13.25
C PHE A 24 -6.82 9.62 -14.07
N THR A 25 -7.63 10.25 -14.91
CA THR A 25 -7.23 11.42 -15.71
C THR A 25 -6.97 12.66 -14.86
N GLU A 26 -7.56 12.71 -13.67
CA GLU A 26 -7.43 13.80 -12.71
C GLU A 26 -7.44 13.27 -11.27
N SER A 27 -6.92 14.09 -10.35
CA SER A 27 -6.96 13.83 -8.91
C SER A 27 -8.39 13.64 -8.41
N GLN A 28 -8.59 12.69 -7.50
CA GLN A 28 -9.91 12.34 -6.99
C GLN A 28 -10.10 12.72 -5.51
N PRO A 29 -11.35 13.01 -5.09
CA PRO A 29 -12.55 13.14 -5.91
C PRO A 29 -12.57 14.45 -6.70
N VAL A 30 -13.13 14.43 -7.91
CA VAL A 30 -13.36 15.64 -8.72
C VAL A 30 -14.16 16.70 -7.93
N ASP A 31 -13.91 17.98 -8.23
CA ASP A 31 -14.59 19.14 -7.63
C ASP A 31 -14.48 19.30 -6.10
N THR A 32 -13.45 18.71 -5.49
CA THR A 32 -13.16 18.90 -4.06
C THR A 32 -11.87 19.67 -3.84
N LYS A 33 -11.81 20.41 -2.73
CA LYS A 33 -10.64 21.23 -2.39
C LYS A 33 -9.51 20.36 -1.87
N ASN A 34 -8.29 20.68 -2.30
CA ASN A 34 -7.09 20.08 -1.75
C ASN A 34 -6.89 20.51 -0.28
N LEU A 35 -6.51 19.57 0.57
CA LEU A 35 -6.05 19.84 1.92
C LEU A 35 -4.56 20.18 1.88
N ILE A 36 -4.16 21.18 2.68
CA ILE A 36 -2.76 21.57 2.84
C ILE A 36 -2.00 20.70 3.86
N LYS A 37 -2.73 19.96 4.69
CA LYS A 37 -2.18 19.06 5.71
C LYS A 37 -3.15 17.94 6.05
N PHE A 38 -2.62 16.83 6.53
CA PHE A 38 -3.40 15.76 7.12
C PHE A 38 -4.17 16.28 8.35
N PRO A 39 -5.45 15.95 8.50
CA PRO A 39 -6.22 16.27 9.70
C PRO A 39 -5.61 15.62 10.95
N LYS A 40 -5.70 16.30 12.10
CA LYS A 40 -5.11 15.84 13.37
C LYS A 40 -5.58 14.45 13.80
N GLN A 41 -6.80 14.06 13.46
CA GLN A 41 -7.33 12.72 13.76
C GLN A 41 -6.60 11.59 13.01
N LEU A 42 -6.02 11.86 11.84
CA LEU A 42 -5.24 10.88 11.07
C LEU A 42 -3.76 10.86 11.48
N GLN A 43 -3.27 11.93 12.11
CA GLN A 43 -1.86 12.04 12.49
C GLN A 43 -1.54 11.08 13.63
N GLY A 44 -0.39 10.43 13.57
CA GLY A 44 0.04 9.46 14.58
C GLY A 44 0.83 8.30 13.99
N GLN A 45 1.05 7.29 14.83
CA GLN A 45 1.74 6.06 14.48
C GLN A 45 0.75 4.90 14.52
N TYR A 46 0.77 4.07 13.47
CA TYR A 46 -0.09 2.91 13.32
C TYR A 46 0.80 1.69 13.13
N PHE A 47 0.66 0.71 14.02
CA PHE A 47 1.42 -0.53 13.95
C PHE A 47 0.73 -1.52 13.01
N ASN A 48 1.47 -2.05 12.05
CA ASN A 48 1.02 -3.15 11.20
C ASN A 48 1.51 -4.47 11.78
N LEU A 49 0.58 -5.34 12.16
CA LEU A 49 0.87 -6.64 12.75
C LEU A 49 1.36 -7.66 11.71
N ASP A 50 1.06 -7.45 10.43
CA ASP A 50 1.36 -8.43 9.37
C ASP A 50 2.83 -8.39 8.95
N ASP A 51 3.44 -7.21 8.95
CA ASP A 51 4.84 -6.99 8.52
C ASP A 51 5.71 -6.28 9.56
N ASN A 52 5.20 -6.12 10.78
CA ASN A 52 5.85 -5.42 11.91
C ASN A 52 6.30 -3.99 11.60
N SER A 53 5.73 -3.35 10.58
CA SER A 53 6.05 -1.97 10.23
C SER A 53 5.24 -0.97 11.06
N ILE A 54 5.74 0.26 11.12
CA ILE A 54 5.05 1.40 11.70
C ILE A 54 4.74 2.39 10.57
N LEU A 55 3.46 2.63 10.32
CA LEU A 55 3.03 3.73 9.48
C LEU A 55 2.96 5.01 10.30
N ILE A 56 3.64 6.06 9.86
CA ILE A 56 3.72 7.37 10.50
C ILE A 56 3.02 8.38 9.61
N ILE A 57 2.01 9.07 10.14
CA ILE A 57 1.31 10.16 9.45
C ILE A 57 1.57 11.46 10.21
N ASP A 58 2.30 12.37 9.57
CA ASP A 58 2.56 13.72 10.04
C ASP A 58 1.67 14.74 9.33
N GLU A 59 1.97 16.04 9.46
CA GLU A 59 1.16 17.09 8.84
C GLU A 59 1.15 17.02 7.31
N ALA A 60 2.23 16.58 6.67
CA ALA A 60 2.35 16.57 5.21
C ALA A 60 2.98 15.30 4.63
N LEU A 61 3.21 14.27 5.46
CA LEU A 61 4.01 13.11 5.10
C LEU A 61 3.38 11.83 5.66
N ILE A 62 3.39 10.78 4.85
CA ILE A 62 3.14 9.41 5.27
C ILE A 62 4.43 8.62 5.03
N GLN A 63 4.94 7.99 6.08
CA GLN A 63 6.11 7.12 6.02
C GLN A 63 5.78 5.74 6.55
N LYS A 64 6.50 4.74 6.07
CA LYS A 64 6.45 3.38 6.61
C LYS A 64 7.84 3.01 7.10
N LYS A 65 7.98 2.82 8.40
CA LYS A 65 9.23 2.46 9.05
C LYS A 65 9.25 0.97 9.34
N TYR A 66 10.35 0.33 9.02
CA TYR A 66 10.68 -1.04 9.39
C TYR A 66 11.83 -0.99 10.39
N ASP A 67 11.68 -1.69 11.51
CA ASP A 67 12.66 -1.75 12.58
C ASP A 67 12.54 -3.12 13.25
N PHE A 68 13.24 -4.11 12.71
CA PHE A 68 13.13 -5.50 13.17
C PHE A 68 14.43 -6.27 12.99
N GLU A 69 14.52 -7.40 13.69
CA GLU A 69 15.61 -8.36 13.50
C GLU A 69 15.16 -9.44 12.53
N GLU A 70 15.98 -9.70 11.52
CA GLU A 70 15.80 -10.82 10.61
C GLU A 70 16.77 -11.94 10.99
N LYS A 71 16.26 -13.16 11.10
CA LYS A 71 17.06 -14.36 11.36
C LYS A 71 17.02 -15.26 10.15
N VAL A 72 18.15 -15.38 9.47
CA VAL A 72 18.30 -16.18 8.24
C VAL A 72 19.27 -17.32 8.49
N HIS A 73 18.96 -18.52 8.01
CA HIS A 73 19.90 -19.64 8.06
C HIS A 73 21.00 -19.43 7.03
N ILE A 74 22.27 -19.74 7.34
CA ILE A 74 23.40 -19.46 6.45
C ILE A 74 23.24 -20.06 5.03
N ASN A 75 22.60 -21.23 4.91
CA ASN A 75 22.30 -21.87 3.62
C ASN A 75 21.19 -21.19 2.80
N GLN A 76 20.47 -20.21 3.36
CA GLN A 76 19.48 -19.41 2.65
C GLN A 76 20.09 -18.15 2.00
N LEU A 77 21.36 -17.84 2.30
CA LEU A 77 22.08 -16.82 1.55
C LEU A 77 22.24 -17.28 0.11
N ASP A 78 21.84 -16.42 -0.80
CA ASP A 78 21.98 -16.64 -2.22
C ASP A 78 23.41 -16.34 -2.69
N ASN A 79 23.68 -16.60 -3.97
CA ASN A 79 24.98 -16.34 -4.57
C ASN A 79 25.25 -14.84 -4.81
N SER A 80 24.27 -13.96 -4.53
CA SER A 80 24.45 -12.51 -4.63
C SER A 80 25.13 -11.94 -3.38
N SER A 81 25.30 -12.75 -2.33
CA SER A 81 25.88 -12.32 -1.05
C SER A 81 27.19 -13.04 -0.74
N LYS A 82 28.10 -12.36 -0.04
CA LYS A 82 29.35 -12.93 0.49
C LYS A 82 29.56 -12.56 1.94
N ILE A 83 29.89 -13.56 2.76
CA ILE A 83 30.31 -13.33 4.15
C ILE A 83 31.82 -13.05 4.20
N LEU A 84 32.19 -11.97 4.88
CA LEU A 84 33.57 -11.63 5.24
C LEU A 84 33.63 -11.25 6.72
N GLY A 85 34.15 -12.15 7.55
CA GLY A 85 34.15 -11.94 9.01
C GLY A 85 32.72 -11.90 9.56
N ASP A 86 32.37 -10.79 10.22
CA ASP A 86 31.07 -10.46 10.81
C ASP A 86 30.16 -9.64 9.88
N THR A 87 30.53 -9.54 8.60
CA THR A 87 29.82 -8.72 7.63
C THR A 87 29.32 -9.57 6.46
N ILE A 88 28.05 -9.41 6.09
CA ILE A 88 27.48 -9.85 4.81
C ILE A 88 27.65 -8.70 3.82
N ILE A 89 28.16 -9.01 2.63
CA ILE A 89 28.36 -8.05 1.54
C ILE A 89 27.49 -8.49 0.38
N ASP A 90 26.55 -7.64 -0.03
CA ASP A 90 25.82 -7.80 -1.28
C ASP A 90 26.77 -7.48 -2.45
N LEU A 91 26.89 -8.39 -3.42
CA LEU A 91 27.82 -8.29 -4.53
C LEU A 91 27.32 -7.39 -5.67
N GLU A 92 26.01 -7.12 -5.73
CA GLU A 92 25.39 -6.23 -6.70
C GLU A 92 25.43 -4.78 -6.19
N THR A 93 24.88 -4.54 -4.99
CA THR A 93 24.74 -3.20 -4.40
C THR A 93 26.00 -2.76 -3.65
N HIS A 94 26.89 -3.69 -3.31
CA HIS A 94 28.06 -3.46 -2.42
C HIS A 94 27.68 -3.04 -0.99
N GLU A 95 26.41 -3.20 -0.61
CA GLU A 95 25.93 -2.94 0.73
C GLU A 95 26.55 -3.92 1.73
N LYS A 96 26.79 -3.42 2.95
CA LYS A 96 27.46 -4.17 4.02
C LYS A 96 26.56 -4.21 5.23
N ILE A 97 26.21 -5.41 5.66
CA ILE A 97 25.33 -5.65 6.79
C ILE A 97 26.12 -6.40 7.85
N ILE A 98 26.24 -5.80 9.04
CA ILE A 98 26.81 -6.47 10.20
C ILE A 98 25.79 -7.47 10.73
N TYR A 99 26.23 -8.68 11.03
CA TYR A 99 25.37 -9.72 11.59
C TYR A 99 25.88 -10.23 12.94
N ILE A 100 24.96 -10.73 13.75
CA ILE A 100 25.25 -11.49 14.96
C ILE A 100 25.02 -12.97 14.64
N ARG A 101 25.99 -13.82 14.97
CA ARG A 101 25.85 -15.27 14.76
C ARG A 101 25.03 -15.90 15.89
N ASP A 102 24.06 -16.72 15.52
CA ASP A 102 23.25 -17.53 16.42
C ASP A 102 23.17 -18.97 15.89
N GLY A 103 24.17 -19.78 16.26
CA GLY A 103 24.36 -21.13 15.72
C GLY A 103 24.60 -21.12 14.20
N ASP A 104 23.69 -21.76 13.47
CA ASP A 104 23.69 -21.85 12.00
C ASP A 104 22.91 -20.69 11.34
N SER A 105 22.40 -19.76 12.15
CA SER A 105 21.71 -18.57 11.69
C SER A 105 22.53 -17.31 11.86
N LEU A 106 22.23 -16.34 11.02
CA LEU A 106 22.73 -14.97 11.08
C LEU A 106 21.54 -14.07 11.44
N ILE A 107 21.74 -13.20 12.42
CA ILE A 107 20.77 -12.20 12.85
C ILE A 107 21.25 -10.85 12.35
N THR A 108 20.43 -10.16 11.56
CA THR A 108 20.68 -8.82 11.05
C THR A 108 19.62 -7.86 11.60
N HIS A 109 20.02 -6.62 11.89
CA HIS A 109 19.07 -5.57 12.26
C HIS A 109 18.72 -4.77 11.02
N ILE A 110 17.43 -4.77 10.66
CA ILE A 110 16.90 -4.04 9.53
C ILE A 110 16.25 -2.76 10.05
N ASN A 111 16.77 -1.63 9.57
CA ASN A 111 16.19 -0.32 9.80
C ASN A 111 16.04 0.41 8.47
N TYR A 112 14.79 0.62 8.05
CA TYR A 112 14.49 1.27 6.78
C TYR A 112 13.23 2.12 6.90
N THR A 113 13.19 3.25 6.19
CA THR A 113 12.03 4.14 6.14
C THR A 113 11.68 4.44 4.69
N ASP A 114 10.47 4.05 4.31
CA ASP A 114 9.88 4.36 3.01
C ASP A 114 8.97 5.59 3.11
N THR A 115 8.98 6.45 2.10
CA THR A 115 8.06 7.58 2.00
C THR A 115 6.91 7.19 1.08
N LEU A 116 5.73 6.95 1.66
CA LEU A 116 4.57 6.49 0.90
C LEU A 116 3.81 7.65 0.24
N PHE A 117 3.81 8.82 0.87
CA PHE A 117 3.11 9.99 0.33
C PHE A 117 3.65 11.27 0.95
N LYS A 118 3.83 12.33 0.15
CA LYS A 118 4.22 13.66 0.62
C LYS A 118 3.36 14.70 -0.08
N ILE A 119 2.68 15.57 0.67
CA ILE A 119 1.90 16.66 0.08
C ILE A 119 2.84 17.62 -0.65
N ASP A 120 2.58 17.83 -1.94
CA ASP A 120 3.29 18.79 -2.78
C ASP A 120 2.42 19.22 -3.97
N ASN A 121 3.04 19.71 -5.05
CA ASN A 121 2.34 20.16 -6.25
C ASN A 121 1.82 19.01 -7.13
N LYS A 122 2.35 17.80 -6.98
CA LYS A 122 1.97 16.58 -7.72
C LYS A 122 1.15 15.62 -6.88
N ASN A 123 1.20 15.78 -5.56
CA ASN A 123 0.58 14.87 -4.59
C ASN A 123 -0.42 15.65 -3.73
N VAL A 124 -1.69 15.37 -3.93
CA VAL A 124 -2.78 16.13 -3.31
C VAL A 124 -3.68 15.24 -2.47
N ILE A 125 -4.25 15.83 -1.42
CA ILE A 125 -5.19 15.15 -0.53
C ILE A 125 -6.56 15.80 -0.65
N ARG A 126 -7.61 15.01 -0.76
CA ARG A 126 -9.00 15.49 -0.76
C ARG A 126 -9.83 14.72 0.27
N LYS A 127 -10.79 15.40 0.91
CA LYS A 127 -11.77 14.78 1.84
C LYS A 127 -13.11 14.68 1.14
N TRP A 128 -13.77 13.54 1.27
CA TRP A 128 -15.16 13.39 0.84
C TRP A 128 -15.86 12.27 1.59
N LYS A 129 -17.09 12.55 2.08
CA LYS A 129 -17.95 11.63 2.83
C LYS A 129 -17.27 10.88 4.00
N GLY A 130 -16.37 11.57 4.70
CA GLY A 130 -15.62 10.99 5.84
C GLY A 130 -14.37 10.20 5.44
N TYR A 131 -14.12 10.01 4.15
CA TYR A 131 -12.90 9.41 3.62
C TYR A 131 -11.89 10.48 3.19
N TYR A 132 -10.63 10.07 3.12
CA TYR A 132 -9.56 10.87 2.55
C TYR A 132 -8.96 10.15 1.34
N PHE A 133 -8.61 10.90 0.32
CA PHE A 133 -8.09 10.38 -0.93
C PHE A 133 -6.74 11.00 -1.19
N LEU A 134 -5.71 10.16 -1.35
CA LEU A 134 -4.35 10.54 -1.68
C LEU A 134 -4.19 10.35 -3.18
N SER A 135 -4.02 11.44 -3.92
CA SER A 135 -3.82 11.40 -5.37
C SER A 135 -2.37 11.72 -5.69
N THR A 136 -1.68 10.81 -6.37
CA THR A 136 -0.27 10.93 -6.80
C THR A 136 -0.22 11.06 -8.31
N CYS A 137 0.35 12.16 -8.82
CA CYS A 137 0.50 12.40 -10.26
C CYS A 137 1.79 11.75 -10.79
N TYR A 138 1.66 10.75 -11.66
CA TYR A 138 2.79 10.15 -12.38
C TYR A 138 3.14 10.94 -13.65
N ASP A 139 2.12 11.31 -14.42
CA ASP A 139 2.23 12.15 -15.62
C ASP A 139 1.02 13.09 -15.72
N GLU A 140 0.97 13.93 -16.76
CA GLU A 140 -0.06 14.97 -16.94
C GLU A 140 -1.51 14.45 -16.86
N THR A 141 -1.74 13.16 -17.11
CA THR A 141 -3.07 12.54 -17.17
C THR A 141 -3.16 11.25 -16.36
N SER A 142 -2.15 10.90 -15.57
CA SER A 142 -2.11 9.63 -14.84
C SER A 142 -1.99 9.87 -13.33
N TRP A 143 -3.11 9.69 -12.64
CA TRP A 143 -3.21 9.81 -11.20
C TRP A 143 -3.48 8.47 -10.54
N GLU A 144 -2.58 8.04 -9.66
CA GLU A 144 -2.87 6.96 -8.70
C GLU A 144 -3.70 7.52 -7.55
N VAL A 145 -4.73 6.79 -7.12
CA VAL A 145 -5.59 7.22 -6.02
C VAL A 145 -5.62 6.15 -4.93
N LYS A 146 -5.31 6.55 -3.70
CA LYS A 146 -5.44 5.72 -2.50
C LYS A 146 -6.50 6.29 -1.58
N LYS A 147 -7.34 5.41 -1.02
CA LYS A 147 -8.34 5.73 -0.01
C LYS A 147 -7.75 5.52 1.38
N VAL A 148 -7.94 6.50 2.24
CA VAL A 148 -7.60 6.46 3.66
C VAL A 148 -8.87 6.54 4.48
N GLN A 149 -9.04 5.55 5.37
CA GLN A 149 -10.15 5.47 6.31
C GLN A 149 -9.61 5.20 7.71
N LEU A 150 -10.12 5.96 8.69
CA LEU A 150 -9.91 5.69 10.10
C LEU A 150 -11.24 5.19 10.68
N SER A 151 -11.23 4.01 11.28
CA SER A 151 -12.42 3.41 11.92
C SER A 151 -12.01 2.69 13.19
N LYS A 152 -12.58 3.10 14.33
CA LYS A 152 -12.29 2.51 15.66
C LYS A 152 -10.79 2.45 15.99
N GLY A 153 -10.04 3.47 15.61
CA GLY A 153 -8.59 3.54 15.82
C GLY A 153 -7.74 2.71 14.86
N GLN A 154 -8.35 2.01 13.90
CA GLN A 154 -7.65 1.29 12.83
C GLN A 154 -7.63 2.13 11.56
N LEU A 155 -6.44 2.25 10.96
CA LEU A 155 -6.24 2.96 9.71
C LEU A 155 -6.17 1.97 8.56
N PHE A 156 -7.00 2.21 7.54
CA PHE A 156 -7.01 1.44 6.30
C PHE A 156 -6.49 2.33 5.18
N LEU A 157 -5.48 1.85 4.46
CA LEU A 157 -4.94 2.46 3.25
C LEU A 157 -5.12 1.46 2.11
N SER A 158 -5.97 1.78 1.13
CA SER A 158 -6.27 0.91 0.00
C SER A 158 -6.14 1.65 -1.32
N ASN A 159 -5.66 0.99 -2.37
CA ASN A 159 -5.71 1.54 -3.72
C ASN A 159 -7.15 1.56 -4.20
N ILE A 160 -7.53 2.57 -4.98
CA ILE A 160 -8.79 2.59 -5.72
C ILE A 160 -8.47 2.17 -7.15
N SER A 161 -8.86 0.95 -7.51
CA SER A 161 -8.44 0.33 -8.76
C SER A 161 -9.48 0.43 -9.88
N SER A 162 -10.56 1.22 -9.71
CA SER A 162 -11.52 1.45 -10.79
C SER A 162 -12.39 2.68 -10.56
N GLU A 163 -12.88 3.26 -11.65
CA GLU A 163 -13.94 4.28 -11.61
C GLU A 163 -15.22 3.73 -10.99
N LEU A 164 -15.53 2.44 -11.19
CA LEU A 164 -16.69 1.78 -10.59
C LEU A 164 -16.60 1.77 -9.06
N GLU A 165 -15.42 1.54 -8.49
CA GLU A 165 -15.23 1.66 -7.04
C GLU A 165 -15.50 3.11 -6.57
N MET A 166 -15.04 4.10 -7.33
CA MET A 166 -15.32 5.52 -7.06
C MET A 166 -16.83 5.83 -7.14
N GLU A 167 -17.54 5.29 -8.12
CA GLU A 167 -18.99 5.43 -8.27
C GLU A 167 -19.75 4.77 -7.13
N ASN A 168 -19.35 3.56 -6.72
CA ASN A 168 -19.93 2.88 -5.56
C ASN A 168 -19.78 3.71 -4.27
N LEU A 169 -18.67 4.43 -4.12
CA LEU A 169 -18.50 5.38 -3.01
C LEU A 169 -19.44 6.60 -3.13
N LYS A 170 -19.86 6.99 -4.35
CA LYS A 170 -20.86 8.07 -4.57
C LYS A 170 -22.25 7.67 -4.13
N GLU A 171 -22.58 6.38 -4.16
CA GLU A 171 -23.86 5.86 -3.68
C GLU A 171 -23.90 5.69 -2.16
N MET A 172 -22.75 5.55 -1.49
CA MET A 172 -22.69 5.43 -0.04
C MET A 172 -23.07 6.75 0.65
N THR A 173 -23.88 6.68 1.71
CA THR A 173 -24.20 7.84 2.56
C THR A 173 -22.97 8.26 3.37
N GLU A 174 -22.88 9.56 3.72
CA GLU A 174 -21.82 10.09 4.58
C GLU A 174 -21.63 9.23 5.83
N MET A 175 -20.38 8.83 6.11
CA MET A 175 -20.07 8.32 7.43
C MET A 175 -20.25 9.49 8.41
N PRO A 176 -20.99 9.30 9.52
CA PRO A 176 -21.07 10.33 10.54
C PRO A 176 -19.65 10.70 10.95
N ASP A 177 -19.32 12.00 10.95
CA ASP A 177 -18.03 12.50 11.46
C ASP A 177 -17.89 11.92 12.87
N ASP A 178 -16.90 11.05 13.06
CA ASP A 178 -16.75 10.16 14.21
C ASP A 178 -16.54 11.03 15.47
N THR A 179 -17.66 11.42 16.09
CA THR A 179 -17.70 12.19 17.32
C THR A 179 -17.75 11.20 18.47
N ILE A 180 -16.91 11.47 19.46
CA ILE A 180 -16.64 10.73 20.70
C ILE A 180 -17.85 9.91 21.21
N PRO A 181 -17.67 8.63 21.62
CA PRO A 181 -18.76 7.74 22.05
C PRO A 181 -19.63 8.27 23.20
N PRO A 182 -20.89 7.80 23.35
CA PRO A 182 -21.47 6.62 22.69
C PRO A 182 -22.76 6.87 21.87
N PHE A 183 -22.95 6.16 20.75
CA PHE A 183 -24.22 6.13 20.02
C PHE A 183 -24.73 4.72 19.72
N LYS A 184 -26.04 4.54 19.92
CA LYS A 184 -26.83 3.38 19.51
C LYS A 184 -27.19 3.52 18.03
N ILE A 185 -26.79 2.57 17.20
CA ILE A 185 -27.16 2.52 15.78
C ILE A 185 -28.35 1.57 15.60
N ALA A 186 -29.46 2.07 15.07
CA ALA A 186 -30.57 1.25 14.59
C ALA A 186 -30.28 0.79 13.15
N ALA A 187 -29.67 -0.38 12.99
CA ALA A 187 -29.41 -0.96 11.67
C ALA A 187 -30.72 -1.55 11.08
N THR A 188 -31.11 -1.12 9.88
CA THR A 188 -32.21 -1.74 9.12
C THR A 188 -31.72 -3.00 8.40
N LYS A 189 -32.55 -4.05 8.43
CA LYS A 189 -32.25 -5.42 7.91
C LYS A 189 -31.69 -5.49 6.49
N LYS A 190 -31.81 -4.44 5.67
CA LYS A 190 -31.36 -4.41 4.27
C LYS A 190 -29.84 -4.21 4.14
N SER A 191 -29.21 -3.45 5.05
CA SER A 191 -27.76 -3.18 5.01
C SER A 191 -26.93 -4.36 5.53
N PHE A 192 -27.47 -5.14 6.47
CA PHE A 192 -26.77 -6.27 7.07
C PHE A 192 -26.57 -7.44 6.09
N LYS A 193 -27.50 -7.63 5.15
CA LYS A 193 -27.44 -8.74 4.18
C LYS A 193 -26.34 -8.56 3.13
N LYS A 194 -25.97 -7.32 2.79
CA LYS A 194 -24.93 -7.04 1.79
C LYS A 194 -23.52 -7.21 2.38
N ILE A 195 -23.34 -6.90 3.66
CA ILE A 195 -22.06 -7.02 4.38
C ILE A 195 -21.65 -8.48 4.63
N CYS A 196 -22.61 -9.40 4.80
CA CYS A 196 -22.29 -10.83 5.04
C CYS A 196 -22.01 -11.65 3.76
N GLN A 197 -22.01 -11.05 2.56
CA GLN A 197 -21.78 -11.79 1.31
C GLN A 197 -20.44 -11.51 0.63
N GLU A 198 -19.69 -10.49 1.05
CA GLU A 198 -18.34 -10.19 0.55
C GLU A 198 -17.28 -10.49 1.61
N GLN A 199 -17.37 -11.68 2.19
CA GLN A 199 -16.31 -12.24 3.02
C GLN A 199 -15.65 -13.38 2.24
N TRP A 200 -14.63 -13.05 1.45
CA TRP A 200 -13.64 -14.03 1.03
C TRP A 200 -12.26 -13.52 1.43
N ILE A 201 -11.62 -14.35 2.24
CA ILE A 201 -10.22 -14.34 2.61
C ILE A 201 -9.45 -14.99 1.45
N CYS A 202 -8.23 -14.47 1.20
CA CYS A 202 -7.25 -14.78 0.15
C CYS A 202 -7.47 -14.09 -1.20
#